data_AF-A0A1Q7MKH4-F1
#
_entry.id   AF-A0A1Q7MKH4-F1
#
_cell.length_a   1.000
_cell.length_b   1.000
_cell.length_c   1.000
_cell.angle_alpha   90.00
_cell.angle_beta   90.00
_cell.angle_gamma   90.00
#
_symmetry.space_group_name_H-M   'P 1'
#
loop_
_entity.id
_entity.type
_entity.pdbx_description
1 polymer ?
#
loop_
_entity_poly.entity_id
_entity_poly.type
_entity_poly.pdbx_seq_one_letter_code
_entity_poly.pdbx_strand_id
1 'polypeptide(L)' 'MGLEYIELAPGFVREVVDVYDRWEGRGTVPMKVQELMMVLRIEVSRLYKRSVRPQESEKPKIVILKDTRLD' A
#
# COMPACT_ATOMS: atom_id res chain seq x y z
N MET A 1 1.78 -6.30 -17.89
CA MET A 1 3.07 -6.74 -17.33
C MET A 1 2.75 -7.87 -16.38
N GLY A 2 3.16 -9.11 -16.66
CA GLY A 2 2.77 -10.34 -15.92
C GLY A 2 3.32 -10.40 -14.49
N LEU A 3 2.96 -9.42 -13.67
CA LEU A 3 3.38 -9.25 -12.28
C LEU A 3 2.39 -9.90 -11.30
N GLU A 4 1.44 -10.66 -11.82
CA GLU A 4 0.46 -11.44 -11.06
C GLU A 4 1.09 -12.38 -10.02
N TYR A 5 2.36 -12.78 -10.22
CA TYR A 5 3.12 -13.55 -9.24
C TYR A 5 3.54 -12.76 -7.98
N ILE A 6 3.55 -11.42 -8.02
CA ILE A 6 3.82 -10.58 -6.83
C ILE A 6 2.73 -10.78 -5.78
N GLU A 7 1.48 -11.01 -6.22
CA GLU A 7 0.35 -11.25 -5.33
C GLU A 7 0.49 -12.56 -4.54
N LEU A 8 1.33 -13.50 -5.00
CA LEU A 8 1.60 -14.75 -4.29
C LEU A 8 2.47 -14.57 -3.05
N ALA A 9 3.32 -13.53 -3.02
CA ALA A 9 4.25 -13.29 -1.91
C ALA A 9 4.49 -11.78 -1.67
N PRO A 10 3.44 -10.98 -1.36
CA PRO A 10 3.56 -9.53 -1.26
C PRO A 10 4.47 -9.07 -0.11
N GLY A 11 4.56 -9.85 0.98
CA GLY A 11 5.47 -9.58 2.09
C GLY A 11 6.94 -9.69 1.69
N PHE A 12 7.30 -10.75 0.96
CA PHE A 12 8.65 -10.93 0.43
C PHE A 12 9.04 -9.80 -0.54
N VAL A 13 8.14 -9.44 -1.46
CA VAL A 13 8.42 -8.35 -2.41
C VAL A 13 8.60 -7.01 -1.69
N ARG A 14 7.85 -6.76 -0.62
CA ARG A 14 8.06 -5.59 0.24
C ARG A 14 9.45 -5.60 0.89
N GLU A 15 9.89 -6.72 1.44
CA GLU A 15 11.22 -6.85 2.04
C GLU A 15 12.33 -6.59 1.02
N VAL A 16 12.20 -7.10 -0.21
CA VAL A 16 13.14 -6.84 -1.31
C VAL A 16 13.21 -5.34 -1.62
N VAL A 17 12.07 -4.66 -1.69
CA VAL A 17 12.02 -3.21 -1.88
C VAL A 17 12.67 -2.47 -0.71
N ASP A 18 12.38 -2.86 0.53
CA ASP A 18 12.95 -2.22 1.72
C ASP A 18 14.48 -2.38 1.79
N VAL A 19 15.00 -3.56 1.39
CA VAL A 19 16.44 -3.81 1.25
C VAL A 19 17.04 -2.94 0.16
N TYR A 20 16.42 -2.90 -1.02
CA TYR A 20 16.88 -2.09 -2.14
C TYR A 20 16.92 -0.59 -1.80
N ASP A 21 15.96 -0.11 -1.02
CA ASP A 21 15.85 1.29 -0.63
C ASP A 21 16.96 1.74 0.31
N ARG A 22 17.44 0.83 1.16
CA ARG A 22 18.54 1.02 2.10
C ARG A 22 19.90 0.65 1.52
N TRP A 23 19.95 0.16 0.28
CA TRP A 23 21.18 -0.30 -0.36
C TRP A 23 22.14 0.88 -0.58
N GLU A 24 23.35 0.79 0.00
CA GLU A 24 24.41 1.77 -0.21
C GLU A 24 25.03 1.67 -1.61
N GLY A 25 25.04 2.77 -2.35
CA GLY A 25 25.45 2.75 -3.76
C GLY A 25 24.32 2.42 -4.73
N ARG A 26 23.04 2.57 -4.34
CA ARG A 26 21.88 2.40 -5.24
C ARG A 26 22.02 3.14 -6.59
N GLY A 27 22.75 4.25 -6.63
CA GLY A 27 23.03 5.00 -7.86
C GLY A 27 23.89 4.26 -8.89
N THR A 28 24.63 3.22 -8.50
CA THR A 28 25.46 2.40 -9.41
C THR A 28 24.71 1.18 -9.95
N VAL A 29 23.50 0.92 -9.47
CA VAL A 29 22.67 -0.20 -9.94
C VAL A 29 22.27 0.05 -11.40
N PRO A 30 22.32 -0.96 -12.29
CA PRO A 30 21.90 -0.80 -13.68
C PRO A 30 20.47 -0.27 -13.80
N MET A 31 20.25 0.66 -14.74
CA MET A 31 18.97 1.36 -14.92
C MET A 31 17.76 0.42 -14.96
N LYS A 32 17.86 -0.73 -15.65
CA LYS A 32 16.76 -1.72 -15.71
C LYS A 32 16.40 -2.34 -14.37
N VAL A 33 17.36 -2.51 -13.48
CA VAL A 33 17.08 -2.99 -12.12
C VAL A 33 16.40 -1.87 -11.31
N GLN A 34 16.81 -0.61 -11.49
CA GLN A 34 16.14 0.52 -10.83
C GLN A 34 14.68 0.65 -11.26
N GLU A 35 14.42 0.53 -12.56
CA GLU A 35 13.06 0.51 -13.12
C GLU A 35 12.23 -0.65 -12.58
N LEU A 36 12.81 -1.86 -12.49
CA LEU A 36 12.14 -3.01 -11.89
C LEU A 36 11.74 -2.70 -10.44
N MET A 37 12.66 -2.16 -9.63
CA MET A 37 12.37 -1.83 -8.23
C MET A 37 11.30 -0.75 -8.08
N MET A 38 11.26 0.21 -9.01
CA MET A 38 10.17 1.19 -9.07
C MET A 38 8.82 0.50 -9.34
N VAL A 39 8.76 -0.44 -10.28
CA VAL A 39 7.55 -1.21 -10.58
C VAL A 39 7.11 -2.04 -9.38
N LEU A 40 8.04 -2.72 -8.70
CA LEU A 40 7.75 -3.48 -7.48
C LEU A 40 7.18 -2.59 -6.36
N ARG A 41 7.75 -1.39 -6.15
CA ARG A 41 7.23 -0.40 -5.19
C ARG A 41 5.78 -0.01 -5.47
N ILE A 42 5.45 0.25 -6.74
CA ILE A 42 4.09 0.62 -7.15
C ILE A 42 3.13 -0.54 -6.83
N GLU A 43 3.52 -1.77 -7.18
CA GLU A 43 2.66 -2.93 -7.01
C GLU A 43 2.42 -3.25 -5.54
N VAL A 44 3.48 -3.27 -4.71
CA VAL A 44 3.36 -3.45 -3.25
C VAL A 44 2.47 -2.36 -2.64
N SER A 45 2.68 -1.10 -3.02
CA SER A 45 1.85 0.01 -2.52
C SER A 45 0.38 -0.15 -2.90
N ARG A 46 0.09 -0.62 -4.12
CA ARG A 46 -1.27 -0.91 -4.58
C ARG A 46 -1.90 -2.03 -3.77
N LEU A 47 -1.18 -3.12 -3.54
CA LEU A 47 -1.68 -4.28 -2.79
C LEU A 47 -1.97 -3.93 -1.33
N TYR A 48 -1.07 -3.19 -0.67
CA TYR A 48 -1.30 -2.76 0.70
C TYR A 48 -2.44 -1.73 0.80
N LYS A 49 -2.54 -0.74 -0.10
CA LYS A 49 -3.69 0.17 -0.13
C LYS A 49 -5.01 -0.54 -0.41
N ARG A 50 -5.02 -1.59 -1.24
CA ARG A 50 -6.20 -2.43 -1.51
C ARG A 50 -6.57 -3.29 -0.30
N SER A 51 -5.57 -3.78 0.45
CA SER A 51 -5.78 -4.54 1.68
C SER A 51 -6.34 -3.67 2.81
N VAL A 52 -5.97 -2.38 2.83
CA VAL A 52 -6.67 -1.35 3.59
C VAL A 52 -7.95 -0.98 2.84
N ARG A 53 -8.91 -1.91 2.80
CA ARG A 53 -10.30 -1.50 2.52
C ARG A 53 -10.67 -0.45 3.58
N PRO A 54 -11.41 0.61 3.23
CA PRO A 54 -12.04 1.47 4.23
C PRO A 54 -13.14 0.65 4.93
N GLN A 55 -12.73 -0.24 5.81
CA GLN A 55 -13.61 -0.83 6.80
C GLN A 55 -13.50 0.08 8.03
N GLU A 56 -14.61 0.73 8.36
CA GLU A 56 -14.93 1.36 9.65
C GLU A 56 -14.75 2.88 9.83
N SER A 57 -13.95 3.59 9.03
CA SER A 57 -13.73 5.04 9.29
C SER A 57 -14.75 6.01 8.67
N GLU A 58 -15.68 5.55 7.84
CA GLU A 58 -16.68 6.41 7.17
C GLU A 58 -18.11 5.91 7.33
N LYS A 59 -18.45 5.23 8.43
CA LYS A 59 -19.87 5.23 8.85
C LYS A 59 -20.13 6.62 9.42
N PRO A 60 -20.96 7.49 8.79
CA PRO A 60 -21.38 8.71 9.46
C PRO A 60 -22.00 8.28 10.79
N LYS A 61 -21.41 8.71 11.91
CA LYS A 61 -22.05 8.61 13.22
C LYS A 61 -23.35 9.38 13.10
N ILE A 62 -24.46 8.68 12.88
CA ILE A 62 -25.78 9.27 13.00
C ILE A 62 -25.89 9.70 14.46
N VAL A 63 -25.70 11.00 14.71
CA VAL A 63 -25.99 11.60 16.01
C VAL A 63 -27.51 11.61 16.11
N ILE A 64 -28.08 10.60 16.75
CA ILE A 64 -29.48 10.62 17.13
C ILE A 64 -29.59 11.69 18.22
N LEU A 65 -30.06 12.88 17.84
CA LEU A 65 -30.44 13.93 18.78
C LEU A 65 -31.68 13.44 19.52
N LYS A 66 -31.47 12.83 20.69
CA LYS A 66 -32.55 12.56 21.63
C LYS A 66 -32.92 13.87 22.32
N ASP A 67 -34.20 14.18 22.25
CA ASP A 67 -34.93 15.10 23.12
C ASP A 67 -34.62 16.59 22.97
N THR A 68 -35.47 17.27 22.20
CA THR A 68 -36.02 18.56 22.64
C THR A 68 -37.52 18.42 22.65
N ARG A 69 -38.05 18.19 23.86
CA ARG A 69 -39.48 18.23 24.17
C ARG A 69 -40.04 19.60 23.73
N LEU A 70 -41.22 19.56 23.12
CA LEU A 70 -42.06 20.74 22.90
C LEU A 70 -42.81 20.97 24.21
N ASP A 71 -42.45 22.04 24.92
CA ASP A 71 -43.29 22.66 25.95
C ASP A 71 -44.22 23.69 25.29
#